data_AF-A0A3M1PEJ5-F1
#
_entry.id   AF-A0A3M1PEJ5-F1
#
_cell.length_a   1.000
_cell.length_b   1.000
_cell.length_c   1.000
_cell.angle_alpha   90.00
_cell.angle_beta   90.00
_cell.angle_gamma   90.00
#
_symmetry.space_group_name_H-M   'P 1'
#
loop_
_entity.id
_entity.type
_entity.pdbx_description
1 polymer ?
#
loop_
_entity_poly.entity_id
_entity_poly.type
_entity_poly.pdbx_seq_one_letter_code
_entity_poly.pdbx_strand_id
1 'polypeptide(L)'
;MQTQAVYFLRCFLVLILSLYSASSVSAAAKKGSHTIRLTNIEFRPNKLKVDVGDEITFINQDKFKHDVYIVRTANPNEILVPATTLAPGSSTTVTIEEKGLFTVYCTIHGGMRGKITTTGSFDLTEEEKKRALARHVLPPIVKTGEALFWGKAQCHRCHKMGERGYGTRGPNLVDIGLRSNIRAQKLGLASGTEYLVQSILEPGAYLVEGYTNDMATVYQPPIDLNEDEIKAVVTYLQSQSGQVDEWAIDIDEDKLDTLPAWNPFIHGDATRGKTLFTDAGCPSCHTVGEKKSVSPGPDLTGIGAYRNWTWLAQSIIDPNAEIGSNWKYASVYLKPPKKSFKKEEIVNGFLRENSAEQVKVLVDNDRVEVFPGKRVIRVEVSPVSKMPTNYSEILTLQQISDLIAYLQSLKGEKIGANGSR
;
A
#
# COMPACT_ATOMS: atom_id res chain seq x y z
N MET A 1 41.50 92.71 -0.40
CA MET A 1 41.00 91.36 -0.05
C MET A 1 39.67 91.20 -0.79
N GLN A 2 39.69 90.57 -1.97
CA GLN A 2 39.06 89.25 -2.24
C GLN A 2 37.58 89.23 -1.80
N THR A 3 36.55 88.96 -2.61
CA THR A 3 36.37 88.29 -3.91
C THR A 3 34.91 88.53 -4.32
N GLN A 4 34.62 88.94 -5.57
CA GLN A 4 33.83 88.24 -6.60
C GLN A 4 32.63 87.36 -6.14
N ALA A 5 31.51 87.19 -6.85
CA ALA A 5 30.87 87.83 -8.01
C ALA A 5 29.59 87.00 -8.38
N VAL A 6 28.74 87.58 -9.24
CA VAL A 6 27.91 86.93 -10.28
C VAL A 6 26.42 86.60 -10.02
N TYR A 7 25.60 87.40 -10.71
CA TYR A 7 24.30 87.24 -11.41
C TYR A 7 23.72 85.83 -11.68
N PHE A 8 22.39 85.67 -11.68
CA PHE A 8 21.52 85.75 -12.88
C PHE A 8 20.04 85.37 -12.63
N LEU A 9 19.19 86.12 -13.31
CA LEU A 9 17.75 86.02 -13.54
C LEU A 9 17.34 84.73 -14.29
N ARG A 10 16.24 84.04 -13.92
CA ARG A 10 15.48 83.18 -14.85
C ARG A 10 13.97 83.12 -14.56
N CYS A 11 13.24 83.17 -15.67
CA CYS A 11 11.79 83.27 -15.88
C CYS A 11 10.96 82.08 -15.36
N PHE A 12 9.73 82.37 -14.94
CA PHE A 12 8.65 81.42 -14.73
C PHE A 12 8.00 81.03 -16.06
N LEU A 13 7.85 79.72 -16.32
CA LEU A 13 6.96 79.17 -17.34
C LEU A 13 6.07 78.12 -16.66
N VAL A 14 4.76 78.36 -16.61
CA VAL A 14 3.76 77.47 -16.02
C VAL A 14 3.24 76.54 -17.13
N LEU A 15 3.40 75.23 -16.97
CA LEU A 15 2.80 74.20 -17.81
C LEU A 15 1.53 73.66 -17.10
N ILE A 16 0.37 73.82 -17.73
CA ILE A 16 -0.90 73.18 -17.30
C ILE A 16 -1.02 71.86 -18.06
N LEU A 17 -0.89 70.72 -17.37
CA LEU A 17 -1.28 69.40 -17.90
C LEU A 17 -2.72 69.09 -17.46
N SER A 18 -3.62 68.92 -18.42
CA SER A 18 -4.96 68.35 -18.20
C SER A 18 -4.86 66.83 -18.04
N LEU A 19 -5.29 66.33 -16.88
CA LEU A 19 -5.45 64.90 -16.61
C LEU A 19 -6.77 64.41 -17.24
N TYR A 20 -6.68 63.66 -18.33
CA TYR A 20 -7.77 62.82 -18.83
C TYR A 20 -7.73 61.48 -18.08
N SER A 21 -8.72 61.22 -17.23
CA SER A 21 -8.89 59.92 -16.57
C SER A 21 -9.61 58.97 -17.53
N ALA A 22 -8.86 58.08 -18.19
CA ALA A 22 -9.43 56.94 -18.90
C ALA A 22 -9.66 55.79 -17.90
N SER A 23 -10.91 55.56 -17.52
CA SER A 23 -11.32 54.35 -16.79
C SER A 23 -11.34 53.16 -17.75
N SER A 24 -10.33 52.30 -17.69
CA SER A 24 -10.34 51.02 -18.39
C SER A 24 -11.17 49.99 -17.60
N VAL A 25 -12.31 49.60 -18.16
CA VAL A 25 -13.05 48.42 -17.70
C VAL A 25 -12.25 47.19 -18.15
N SER A 26 -11.61 46.50 -17.20
CA SER A 26 -10.95 45.22 -17.47
C SER A 26 -12.02 44.16 -17.74
N ALA A 27 -12.11 43.69 -18.99
CA ALA A 27 -12.92 42.53 -19.33
C ALA A 27 -12.30 41.28 -18.71
N ALA A 28 -13.03 40.59 -17.84
CA ALA A 28 -12.60 39.31 -17.28
C ALA A 28 -12.38 38.30 -18.42
N ALA A 29 -11.15 37.77 -18.52
CA ALA A 29 -10.81 36.74 -19.50
C ALA A 29 -11.71 35.51 -19.31
N LYS A 30 -12.23 34.96 -20.41
CA LYS A 30 -13.14 33.82 -20.39
C LYS A 30 -12.39 32.56 -19.96
N LYS A 31 -12.75 31.99 -18.80
CA LYS A 31 -12.18 30.74 -18.25
C LYS A 31 -12.37 29.57 -19.23
N GLY A 32 -11.32 28.78 -19.46
CA GLY A 32 -11.38 27.55 -20.24
C GLY A 32 -12.13 26.44 -19.49
N SER A 33 -12.68 25.48 -20.25
CA SER A 33 -13.39 24.32 -19.69
C SER A 33 -12.83 23.03 -20.29
N HIS A 34 -12.48 22.08 -19.42
CA HIS A 34 -11.84 20.81 -19.77
C HIS A 34 -12.60 19.64 -19.17
N THR A 35 -12.38 18.44 -19.72
CA THR A 35 -13.03 17.21 -19.22
C THR A 35 -12.04 16.06 -19.10
N ILE A 36 -12.04 15.40 -17.95
CA ILE A 36 -11.34 14.13 -17.69
C ILE A 36 -12.39 13.05 -17.41
N ARG A 37 -12.38 11.97 -18.19
CA ARG A 37 -13.25 10.82 -18.01
C ARG A 37 -12.53 9.75 -17.22
N LEU A 38 -13.16 9.24 -16.17
CA LEU A 38 -12.68 8.09 -15.43
C LEU A 38 -13.26 6.85 -16.10
N THR A 39 -12.42 6.13 -16.84
CA THR A 39 -12.82 4.95 -17.60
C THR A 39 -11.70 3.93 -17.62
N ASN A 40 -12.05 2.65 -17.48
CA ASN A 40 -11.10 1.53 -17.38
C ASN A 40 -10.06 1.72 -16.27
N ILE A 41 -10.47 2.29 -15.11
CA ILE A 41 -9.55 2.55 -13.98
C ILE A 41 -8.40 3.51 -14.39
N GLU A 42 -8.69 4.43 -15.32
CA GLU A 42 -7.75 5.45 -15.78
C GLU A 42 -8.42 6.82 -15.89
N PHE A 43 -7.66 7.87 -15.61
CA PHE A 43 -8.04 9.24 -15.99
C PHE A 43 -7.79 9.42 -17.48
N ARG A 44 -8.78 9.87 -18.26
CA ARG A 44 -8.66 10.10 -19.70
C ARG A 44 -9.10 11.52 -20.10
N PRO A 45 -8.17 12.39 -20.52
CA PRO A 45 -6.72 12.14 -20.60
C PRO A 45 -6.08 12.02 -19.19
N ASN A 46 -4.98 11.27 -19.08
CA ASN A 46 -4.22 11.15 -17.82
C ASN A 46 -3.18 12.27 -17.66
N LYS A 47 -3.06 13.15 -18.66
CA LYS A 47 -2.23 14.35 -18.65
C LYS A 47 -3.03 15.49 -19.27
N LEU A 48 -3.18 16.58 -18.54
CA LEU A 48 -3.93 17.74 -18.99
C LEU A 48 -3.13 19.02 -18.75
N LYS A 49 -3.08 19.88 -19.77
CA LYS A 49 -2.57 21.25 -19.65
C LYS A 49 -3.77 22.18 -19.59
N VAL A 50 -3.80 23.07 -18.61
CA VAL A 50 -4.89 24.04 -18.43
C VAL A 50 -4.28 25.39 -18.07
N ASP A 51 -5.04 26.47 -18.20
CA ASP A 51 -4.66 27.76 -17.64
C ASP A 51 -5.13 27.87 -16.17
N VAL A 52 -4.48 28.74 -15.40
CA VAL A 52 -4.90 28.99 -14.01
C VAL A 52 -6.33 29.52 -14.00
N GLY A 53 -7.19 28.93 -13.17
CA GLY A 53 -8.60 29.30 -13.06
C GLY A 53 -9.52 28.59 -14.04
N ASP A 54 -9.01 27.73 -14.93
CA ASP A 54 -9.81 26.88 -15.81
C ASP A 54 -10.63 25.85 -15.00
N GLU A 55 -11.80 25.51 -15.51
CA GLU A 55 -12.65 24.47 -14.95
C GLU A 55 -12.33 23.10 -15.54
N ILE A 56 -12.22 22.09 -14.68
CA ILE A 56 -11.94 20.71 -15.06
C ILE A 56 -13.07 19.84 -14.54
N THR A 57 -13.88 19.31 -15.44
CA THR A 57 -14.97 18.39 -15.11
C THR A 57 -14.47 16.96 -15.15
N PHE A 58 -14.58 16.26 -14.03
CA PHE A 58 -14.32 14.83 -13.91
C PHE A 58 -15.62 14.06 -14.00
N ILE A 59 -15.71 13.09 -14.91
CA ILE A 59 -16.92 12.30 -15.14
C ILE A 59 -16.60 10.83 -14.94
N ASN A 60 -17.29 10.18 -14.00
CA ASN A 60 -17.17 8.75 -13.80
C ASN A 60 -17.99 8.00 -14.86
N GLN A 61 -17.30 7.33 -15.79
CA GLN A 61 -17.93 6.51 -16.83
C GLN A 61 -17.78 5.00 -16.57
N ASP A 62 -17.08 4.61 -15.51
CA ASP A 62 -17.02 3.23 -15.07
C ASP A 62 -18.27 2.85 -14.27
N LYS A 63 -18.46 1.54 -14.08
CA LYS A 63 -19.62 0.98 -13.36
C LYS A 63 -19.43 0.90 -11.84
N PHE A 64 -18.30 1.40 -11.33
CA PHE A 64 -17.96 1.40 -9.91
C PHE A 64 -17.50 2.80 -9.48
N LYS A 65 -17.41 3.03 -8.17
CA LYS A 65 -17.07 4.34 -7.61
C LYS A 65 -15.60 4.66 -7.88
N HIS A 66 -15.34 5.93 -8.17
CA HIS A 66 -14.00 6.49 -8.15
C HIS A 66 -13.97 7.68 -7.22
N ASP A 67 -12.81 8.25 -6.96
CA ASP A 67 -12.69 9.58 -6.41
C ASP A 67 -11.70 10.43 -7.22
N VAL A 68 -11.82 11.74 -7.04
CA VAL A 68 -10.88 12.72 -7.56
C VAL A 68 -10.21 13.34 -6.35
N TYR A 69 -8.90 13.12 -6.25
CA TYR A 69 -8.05 13.68 -5.22
C TYR A 69 -6.86 14.36 -5.89
N ILE A 70 -6.70 15.67 -5.67
CA ILE A 70 -5.68 16.46 -6.37
C ILE A 70 -4.75 17.06 -5.33
N VAL A 71 -3.47 16.82 -5.54
CA VAL A 71 -2.39 17.35 -4.71
C VAL A 71 -1.33 17.98 -5.58
N ARG A 72 -0.54 18.87 -5.00
CA ARG A 72 0.65 19.38 -5.68
C ARG A 72 1.67 18.27 -5.87
N THR A 73 2.19 18.09 -7.07
CA THR A 73 3.19 17.03 -7.36
C THR A 73 4.49 17.24 -6.58
N ALA A 74 4.90 18.50 -6.40
CA ALA A 74 6.08 18.83 -5.61
C ALA A 74 5.91 18.58 -4.09
N ASN A 75 4.65 18.57 -3.62
CA ASN A 75 4.31 18.33 -2.22
C ASN A 75 2.90 17.73 -2.08
N PRO A 76 2.75 16.40 -2.15
CA PRO A 76 1.49 15.69 -1.95
C PRO A 76 0.66 16.00 -0.69
N ASN A 77 1.23 16.70 0.30
CA ASN A 77 0.47 17.16 1.48
C ASN A 77 -0.28 18.47 1.23
N GLU A 78 0.08 19.21 0.19
CA GLU A 78 -0.71 20.33 -0.28
C GLU A 78 -1.86 19.78 -1.11
N ILE A 79 -2.97 19.57 -0.41
CA ILE A 79 -4.23 19.09 -0.97
C ILE A 79 -4.92 20.28 -1.63
N LEU A 80 -5.09 20.21 -2.95
CA LEU A 80 -5.88 21.18 -3.69
C LEU A 80 -7.34 20.78 -3.72
N VAL A 81 -7.60 19.48 -3.92
CA VAL A 81 -8.94 18.93 -3.96
C VAL A 81 -8.96 17.69 -3.07
N PRO A 82 -9.70 17.72 -1.94
CA PRO A 82 -9.88 16.54 -1.10
C PRO A 82 -10.63 15.44 -1.86
N ALA A 83 -10.50 14.20 -1.39
CA ALA A 83 -10.99 13.03 -2.12
C ALA A 83 -12.51 13.12 -2.31
N THR A 84 -12.93 13.45 -3.54
CA THR A 84 -14.34 13.65 -3.88
C THR A 84 -14.84 12.40 -4.57
N THR A 85 -15.63 11.59 -3.86
CA THR A 85 -16.15 10.32 -4.39
C THR A 85 -17.23 10.56 -5.45
N LEU A 86 -17.11 9.88 -6.59
CA LEU A 86 -18.02 9.89 -7.72
C LEU A 86 -18.67 8.52 -7.89
N ALA A 87 -20.00 8.47 -7.77
CA ALA A 87 -20.80 7.32 -8.19
C ALA A 87 -20.74 7.12 -9.72
N PRO A 88 -21.04 5.93 -10.25
CA PRO A 88 -21.16 5.69 -11.69
C PRO A 88 -22.07 6.72 -12.36
N GLY A 89 -21.61 7.32 -13.46
CA GLY A 89 -22.33 8.36 -14.21
C GLY A 89 -22.32 9.76 -13.59
N SER A 90 -21.83 9.93 -12.36
CA SER A 90 -21.74 11.24 -11.71
C SER A 90 -20.49 12.02 -12.12
N SER A 91 -20.50 13.33 -11.86
CA SER A 91 -19.39 14.22 -12.16
C SER A 91 -19.13 15.23 -11.05
N THR A 92 -17.90 15.73 -10.97
CA THR A 92 -17.53 16.90 -10.17
C THR A 92 -16.70 17.86 -11.03
N THR A 93 -16.82 19.15 -10.76
CA THR A 93 -16.01 20.19 -11.42
C THR A 93 -15.10 20.83 -10.39
N VAL A 94 -13.82 20.96 -10.76
CA VAL A 94 -12.79 21.56 -9.92
C VAL A 94 -12.11 22.68 -10.68
N THR A 95 -11.56 23.64 -9.95
CA THR A 95 -10.77 24.74 -10.51
C THR A 95 -9.42 24.76 -9.83
N ILE A 96 -8.35 24.88 -10.61
CA ILE A 96 -6.98 25.02 -10.08
C ILE A 96 -6.60 26.50 -10.17
N GLU A 97 -6.68 27.19 -9.03
CA GLU A 97 -6.45 28.64 -8.92
C GLU A 97 -4.97 29.01 -8.74
N GLU A 98 -4.06 28.03 -8.82
CA GLU A 98 -2.62 28.24 -8.61
C GLU A 98 -1.74 27.65 -9.73
N LYS A 99 -0.56 28.26 -9.89
CA LYS A 99 0.48 27.77 -10.79
C LYS A 99 1.15 26.53 -10.22
N GLY A 100 1.34 25.50 -11.04
CA GLY A 100 2.12 24.33 -10.68
C GLY A 100 1.85 23.08 -11.50
N LEU A 101 2.50 22.02 -11.06
CA LEU A 101 2.25 20.65 -11.46
C LEU A 101 1.50 19.93 -10.35
N PHE A 102 0.39 19.29 -10.71
CA PHE A 102 -0.52 18.61 -9.79
C PHE A 102 -0.68 17.16 -10.21
N THR A 103 -0.73 16.28 -9.21
CA THR A 103 -1.03 14.87 -9.42
C THR A 103 -2.47 14.63 -9.01
N VAL A 104 -3.23 14.01 -9.91
CA VAL A 104 -4.58 13.52 -9.64
C VAL A 104 -4.47 12.05 -9.29
N TYR A 105 -5.12 11.66 -8.20
CA TYR A 105 -5.21 10.27 -7.76
C TYR A 105 -6.68 9.85 -7.72
N CYS A 106 -6.89 8.57 -8.03
CA CYS A 106 -8.00 7.82 -7.47
C CYS A 106 -7.44 6.99 -6.32
N THR A 107 -7.98 7.17 -5.14
CA THR A 107 -7.50 6.59 -3.88
C THR A 107 -8.17 5.25 -3.59
N ILE A 108 -9.26 4.96 -4.29
CA ILE A 108 -9.99 3.69 -4.24
C ILE A 108 -9.20 2.62 -5.00
N HIS A 109 -8.72 2.93 -6.21
CA HIS A 109 -7.99 1.99 -7.06
C HIS A 109 -6.50 2.33 -7.13
N GLY A 110 -5.67 1.48 -6.54
CA GLY A 110 -4.21 1.67 -6.53
C GLY A 110 -3.62 1.78 -7.94
N GLY A 111 -2.79 2.80 -8.16
CA GLY A 111 -2.10 3.01 -9.44
C GLY A 111 -2.82 3.92 -10.44
N MET A 112 -4.11 4.22 -10.22
CA MET A 112 -4.87 5.15 -11.05
C MET A 112 -4.46 6.60 -10.76
N ARG A 113 -3.67 7.19 -11.66
CA ARG A 113 -3.08 8.53 -11.50
C ARG A 113 -3.09 9.34 -12.80
N GLY A 114 -3.18 10.65 -12.65
CA GLY A 114 -3.06 11.62 -13.74
C GLY A 114 -2.20 12.82 -13.33
N LYS A 115 -1.84 13.66 -14.30
CA LYS A 115 -1.15 14.93 -14.06
C LYS A 115 -1.91 16.09 -14.69
N ILE A 116 -2.01 17.19 -13.95
CA ILE A 116 -2.50 18.47 -14.46
C ILE A 116 -1.39 19.49 -14.30
N THR A 117 -1.15 20.30 -15.33
CA THR A 117 -0.22 21.43 -15.24
C THR A 117 -0.89 22.73 -15.62
N THR A 118 -0.64 23.77 -14.82
CA THR A 118 -0.98 25.16 -15.12
C THR A 118 0.23 25.99 -15.58
N THR A 119 1.41 25.36 -15.69
CA THR A 119 2.65 26.00 -16.17
C THR A 119 2.92 25.70 -17.65
N GLY A 120 2.12 24.83 -18.27
CA GLY A 120 2.32 24.37 -19.64
C GLY A 120 3.38 23.26 -19.78
N SER A 121 4.11 22.91 -18.71
CA SER A 121 5.09 21.82 -18.65
C SER A 121 4.69 20.75 -17.63
N PHE A 122 5.02 19.47 -17.91
CA PHE A 122 4.85 18.37 -16.95
C PHE A 122 6.12 18.07 -16.15
N ASP A 123 7.14 18.89 -16.33
CA ASP A 123 8.34 18.94 -15.50
C ASP A 123 8.14 19.95 -14.38
N LEU A 124 8.74 19.67 -13.22
CA LEU A 124 8.72 20.61 -12.10
C LEU A 124 9.50 21.87 -12.45
N THR A 125 8.97 23.04 -12.07
CA THR A 125 9.74 24.30 -12.15
C THR A 125 10.91 24.28 -11.16
N GLU A 126 11.87 25.21 -11.26
CA GLU A 126 12.98 25.27 -10.29
C GLU A 126 12.49 25.54 -8.86
N GLU A 127 11.43 26.35 -8.69
CA GLU A 127 10.78 26.58 -7.40
C GLU A 127 10.12 25.29 -6.88
N GLU A 128 9.45 24.54 -7.75
CA GLU A 128 8.84 23.25 -7.40
C GLU A 128 9.88 22.18 -7.11
N LYS A 129 11.01 22.16 -7.82
CA LYS A 129 12.16 21.32 -7.51
C LYS A 129 12.74 21.69 -6.15
N LYS A 130 12.91 22.98 -5.84
CA LYS A 130 13.37 23.45 -4.53
C LYS A 130 12.40 23.06 -3.42
N ARG A 131 11.08 23.17 -3.67
CA ARG A 131 10.03 22.70 -2.75
C ARG A 131 10.08 21.19 -2.54
N ALA A 132 10.21 20.42 -3.60
CA ALA A 132 10.36 18.96 -3.54
C ALA A 132 11.66 18.53 -2.86
N LEU A 133 12.74 19.32 -3.03
CA LEU A 133 14.06 19.09 -2.42
C LEU A 133 14.06 19.41 -0.93
N ALA A 134 13.38 20.50 -0.52
CA ALA A 134 13.15 20.81 0.90
C ALA A 134 12.41 19.67 1.62
N ARG A 135 11.56 18.93 0.89
CA ARG A 135 10.89 17.71 1.36
C ARG A 135 11.78 16.46 1.33
N HIS A 136 12.84 16.44 0.52
CA HIS A 136 13.77 15.31 0.34
C HIS A 136 15.01 15.35 1.24
N VAL A 137 15.17 16.38 2.08
CA VAL A 137 16.08 16.28 3.22
C VAL A 137 15.41 15.35 4.24
N LEU A 138 15.48 14.06 3.94
CA LEU A 138 14.93 13.02 4.79
C LEU A 138 15.81 12.97 6.05
N PRO A 139 15.22 13.10 7.25
CA PRO A 139 15.96 12.91 8.49
C PRO A 139 16.72 11.57 8.48
N PRO A 140 17.89 11.47 9.15
CA PRO A 140 18.66 10.23 9.20
C PRO A 140 17.82 8.98 9.56
N ILE A 141 16.80 9.15 10.40
CA ILE A 141 15.87 8.09 10.81
C ILE A 141 15.07 7.48 9.65
N VAL A 142 14.82 8.19 8.55
CA VAL A 142 14.14 7.64 7.37
C VAL A 142 15.01 6.57 6.71
N LYS A 143 16.33 6.79 6.67
CA LYS A 143 17.29 5.79 6.16
C LYS A 143 17.36 4.58 7.09
N THR A 144 17.32 4.80 8.41
CA THR A 144 17.22 3.72 9.40
C THR A 144 15.95 2.91 9.19
N GLY A 145 14.80 3.56 9.02
CA GLY A 145 13.53 2.92 8.75
C GLY A 145 13.52 2.12 7.45
N GLU A 146 14.12 2.65 6.38
CA GLU A 146 14.30 1.90 5.13
C GLU A 146 15.16 0.64 5.38
N ALA A 147 16.30 0.77 6.05
CA ALA A 147 17.18 -0.36 6.35
C ALA A 147 16.47 -1.43 7.20
N LEU A 148 15.63 -1.02 8.15
CA LEU A 148 14.81 -1.93 8.96
C LEU A 148 13.76 -2.63 8.10
N PHE A 149 13.01 -1.90 7.26
CA PHE A 149 11.97 -2.44 6.37
C PHE A 149 12.51 -3.57 5.47
N TRP A 150 13.69 -3.34 4.87
CA TRP A 150 14.38 -4.30 3.99
C TRP A 150 15.27 -5.30 4.73
N GLY A 151 15.44 -5.12 6.04
CA GLY A 151 16.32 -5.90 6.91
C GLY A 151 15.53 -6.48 8.08
N LYS A 152 15.90 -6.08 9.31
CA LYS A 152 15.42 -6.67 10.57
C LYS A 152 13.89 -6.82 10.62
N ALA A 153 13.13 -5.81 10.21
CA ALA A 153 11.67 -5.81 10.31
C ALA A 153 10.97 -6.84 9.40
N GLN A 154 11.68 -7.40 8.41
CA GLN A 154 11.17 -8.36 7.42
C GLN A 154 9.91 -7.90 6.64
N CYS A 155 9.51 -6.62 6.70
CA CYS A 155 8.31 -6.09 6.04
C CYS A 155 8.28 -6.41 4.55
N HIS A 156 9.45 -6.32 3.89
CA HIS A 156 9.63 -6.57 2.46
C HIS A 156 9.26 -7.99 1.99
N ARG A 157 9.22 -8.97 2.89
CA ARG A 157 8.80 -10.35 2.56
C ARG A 157 7.32 -10.42 2.19
N CYS A 158 6.52 -9.55 2.80
CA CYS A 158 5.08 -9.51 2.60
C CYS A 158 4.66 -8.32 1.74
N HIS A 159 5.30 -7.16 1.93
CA HIS A 159 4.98 -5.91 1.25
C HIS A 159 6.06 -5.53 0.24
N LYS A 160 5.63 -5.19 -0.98
CA LYS A 160 6.50 -4.53 -1.96
C LYS A 160 6.39 -3.01 -1.90
N MET A 161 7.39 -2.33 -2.44
CA MET A 161 7.48 -0.87 -2.54
C MET A 161 7.57 -0.46 -3.99
N GLY A 162 6.44 -0.07 -4.58
CA GLY A 162 6.34 0.19 -6.01
C GLY A 162 6.63 -1.09 -6.78
N GLU A 163 7.69 -1.09 -7.57
CA GLU A 163 8.19 -2.27 -8.29
C GLU A 163 9.33 -3.00 -7.57
N ARG A 164 9.82 -2.47 -6.44
CA ARG A 164 10.89 -3.10 -5.65
C ARG A 164 10.30 -4.14 -4.70
N GLY A 165 10.89 -5.34 -4.67
CA GLY A 165 10.50 -6.44 -3.79
C GLY A 165 9.44 -7.36 -4.41
N TYR A 166 9.32 -8.56 -3.84
CA TYR A 166 8.45 -9.64 -4.31
C TYR A 166 7.27 -9.92 -3.37
N GLY A 167 7.07 -9.08 -2.35
CA GLY A 167 5.99 -9.23 -1.39
C GLY A 167 4.62 -9.22 -2.07
N THR A 168 3.90 -10.33 -1.95
CA THR A 168 2.55 -10.55 -2.53
C THR A 168 1.48 -10.83 -1.47
N ARG A 169 1.87 -10.92 -0.19
CA ARG A 169 0.96 -11.21 0.93
C ARG A 169 0.27 -9.96 1.44
N GLY A 170 0.99 -8.84 1.52
CA GLY A 170 0.47 -7.55 1.94
C GLY A 170 0.26 -6.59 0.75
N PRO A 171 -0.47 -5.47 0.96
CA PRO A 171 -0.60 -4.44 -0.05
C PRO A 171 0.75 -3.83 -0.43
N ASN A 172 0.88 -3.43 -1.70
CA ASN A 172 1.97 -2.56 -2.14
C ASN A 172 1.92 -1.28 -1.30
N LEU A 173 3.04 -0.87 -0.72
CA LEU A 173 3.16 0.28 0.17
C LEU A 173 3.67 1.54 -0.53
N VAL A 174 3.77 1.54 -1.86
CA VAL A 174 3.92 2.81 -2.61
C VAL A 174 2.82 3.79 -2.21
N ASP A 175 3.21 5.04 -2.01
CA ASP A 175 2.33 6.14 -1.59
C ASP A 175 1.58 5.89 -0.26
N ILE A 176 2.08 5.00 0.62
CA ILE A 176 1.39 4.69 1.88
C ILE A 176 1.29 5.91 2.81
N GLY A 177 2.27 6.81 2.82
CA GLY A 177 2.23 8.05 3.59
C GLY A 177 1.09 8.98 3.17
N LEU A 178 0.65 8.91 1.91
CA LEU A 178 -0.55 9.60 1.46
C LEU A 178 -1.82 8.82 1.84
N ARG A 179 -1.86 7.51 1.55
CA ARG A 179 -3.05 6.67 1.78
C ARG A 179 -3.40 6.54 3.27
N SER A 180 -2.42 6.62 4.16
CA SER A 180 -2.65 6.55 5.60
C SER A 180 -3.57 7.68 6.08
N ASN A 181 -3.38 8.91 5.60
CA ASN A 181 -4.23 10.05 5.96
C ASN A 181 -5.70 9.83 5.56
N ILE A 182 -5.92 9.25 4.38
CA ILE A 182 -7.28 8.97 3.88
C ILE A 182 -7.94 7.86 4.70
N ARG A 183 -7.18 6.83 5.06
CA ARG A 183 -7.68 5.72 5.88
C ARG A 183 -7.97 6.17 7.31
N ALA A 184 -7.11 7.01 7.88
CA ALA A 184 -7.34 7.61 9.18
C ALA A 184 -8.69 8.35 9.23
N GLN A 185 -8.97 9.21 8.24
CA GLN A 185 -10.26 9.91 8.14
C GLN A 185 -11.46 8.95 8.06
N LYS A 186 -11.34 7.86 7.29
CA LYS A 186 -12.41 6.85 7.17
C LYS A 186 -12.65 6.07 8.45
N LEU A 187 -11.61 5.88 9.26
CA LEU A 187 -11.64 5.11 10.50
C LEU A 187 -11.91 5.99 11.73
N GLY A 188 -11.97 7.31 11.56
CA GLY A 188 -12.10 8.24 12.68
C GLY A 188 -10.84 8.36 13.55
N LEU A 189 -9.67 7.99 13.01
CA LEU A 189 -8.38 8.20 13.66
C LEU A 189 -7.93 9.66 13.52
N ALA A 190 -7.14 10.15 14.46
CA ALA A 190 -6.67 11.53 14.52
C ALA A 190 -5.72 11.88 13.36
N SER A 191 -4.92 10.92 12.86
CA SER A 191 -3.97 11.19 11.78
C SER A 191 -3.58 9.95 10.96
N GLY A 192 -3.00 10.18 9.78
CA GLY A 192 -2.36 9.11 9.02
C GLY A 192 -1.19 8.45 9.78
N THR A 193 -0.52 9.18 10.68
CA THR A 193 0.51 8.62 11.55
C THR A 193 -0.07 7.58 12.50
N GLU A 194 -1.19 7.91 13.15
CA GLU A 194 -1.89 6.97 14.03
C GLU A 194 -2.35 5.72 13.27
N TYR A 195 -2.83 5.88 12.03
CA TYR A 195 -3.14 4.73 11.18
C TYR A 195 -1.92 3.83 10.92
N LEU A 196 -0.74 4.40 10.65
CA LEU A 196 0.48 3.63 10.42
C LEU A 196 0.93 2.90 11.69
N VAL A 197 0.86 3.58 12.84
CA VAL A 197 1.18 3.00 14.15
C VAL A 197 0.22 1.85 14.45
N GLN A 198 -1.10 2.07 14.37
CA GLN A 198 -2.11 1.02 14.60
C GLN A 198 -1.91 -0.16 13.64
N SER A 199 -1.59 0.09 12.37
CA SER A 199 -1.34 -0.99 11.40
C SER A 199 -0.14 -1.89 11.78
N ILE A 200 0.84 -1.35 12.52
CA ILE A 200 2.02 -2.09 12.98
C ILE A 200 1.80 -2.74 14.34
N LEU A 201 1.19 -2.01 15.28
CA LEU A 201 0.98 -2.50 16.65
C LEU A 201 -0.20 -3.48 16.74
N GLU A 202 -1.23 -3.25 15.93
CA GLU A 202 -2.51 -3.95 15.94
C GLU A 202 -2.97 -4.28 14.49
N PRO A 203 -2.24 -5.12 13.74
CA PRO A 203 -2.52 -5.40 12.34
C PRO A 203 -3.94 -5.93 12.05
N GLY A 204 -4.58 -6.53 13.06
CA GLY A 204 -5.96 -7.02 12.98
C GLY A 204 -7.04 -5.95 13.18
N ALA A 205 -6.70 -4.75 13.66
CA ALA A 205 -7.68 -3.68 13.93
C ALA A 205 -8.37 -3.19 12.66
N TYR A 206 -7.65 -3.17 11.53
CA TYR A 206 -8.21 -2.83 10.24
C TYR A 206 -7.58 -3.65 9.11
N LEU A 207 -8.39 -4.49 8.47
CA LEU A 207 -7.99 -5.27 7.30
C LEU A 207 -8.42 -4.58 6.03
N VAL A 208 -7.45 -4.23 5.18
CA VAL A 208 -7.72 -3.69 3.84
C VAL A 208 -8.45 -4.76 3.02
N GLU A 209 -9.50 -4.34 2.29
CA GLU A 209 -10.26 -5.23 1.41
C GLU A 209 -9.34 -6.04 0.48
N GLY A 210 -9.61 -7.34 0.36
CA GLY A 210 -8.80 -8.30 -0.39
C GLY A 210 -7.62 -8.91 0.37
N TYR A 211 -7.29 -8.40 1.56
CA TYR A 211 -6.24 -8.94 2.44
C TYR A 211 -6.82 -9.66 3.66
N THR A 212 -5.98 -10.43 4.33
CA THR A 212 -6.31 -11.19 5.54
C THR A 212 -5.41 -10.75 6.69
N ASN A 213 -5.72 -11.18 7.91
CA ASN A 213 -4.96 -10.84 9.12
C ASN A 213 -3.61 -11.58 9.20
N ASP A 214 -2.80 -11.49 8.14
CA ASP A 214 -1.56 -12.27 7.95
C ASP A 214 -0.30 -11.44 8.32
N MET A 215 -0.46 -10.21 8.78
CA MET A 215 0.68 -9.37 9.17
C MET A 215 1.20 -9.79 10.55
N ALA A 216 2.52 -10.00 10.65
CA ALA A 216 3.15 -10.46 11.88
C ALA A 216 3.20 -9.35 12.94
N THR A 217 3.15 -9.75 14.22
CA THR A 217 3.42 -8.88 15.36
C THR A 217 4.92 -8.59 15.44
N VAL A 218 5.37 -7.51 14.81
CA VAL A 218 6.80 -7.25 14.53
C VAL A 218 7.65 -6.92 15.77
N TYR A 219 7.02 -6.49 16.86
CA TYR A 219 7.69 -6.22 18.14
C TYR A 219 7.86 -7.46 19.01
N GLN A 220 7.44 -8.63 18.52
CA GLN A 220 7.65 -9.90 19.19
C GLN A 220 8.75 -10.73 18.49
N PRO A 221 9.46 -11.62 19.22
CA PRO A 221 10.36 -12.58 18.59
C PRO A 221 9.63 -13.41 17.53
N PRO A 222 10.23 -13.64 16.34
CA PRO A 222 11.66 -13.52 16.04
C PRO A 222 12.09 -12.16 15.45
N ILE A 223 11.16 -11.25 15.17
CA ILE A 223 11.48 -9.94 14.56
C ILE A 223 11.99 -8.97 15.62
N ASP A 224 11.27 -8.88 16.74
CA ASP A 224 11.72 -8.21 17.97
C ASP A 224 12.13 -6.74 17.75
N LEU A 225 11.26 -5.97 17.08
CA LEU A 225 11.44 -4.52 16.95
C LEU A 225 11.17 -3.82 18.28
N ASN A 226 12.09 -2.96 18.70
CA ASN A 226 11.83 -2.04 19.81
C ASN A 226 11.09 -0.78 19.33
N GLU A 227 10.71 0.08 20.28
CA GLU A 227 9.98 1.32 20.02
C GLU A 227 10.69 2.24 18.98
N ASP A 228 11.98 2.49 19.15
CA ASP A 228 12.77 3.34 18.25
C ASP A 228 12.81 2.79 16.82
N GLU A 229 12.92 1.46 16.68
CA GLU A 229 12.90 0.79 15.39
C GLU A 229 11.51 0.88 14.73
N ILE A 230 10.43 0.78 15.50
CA ILE A 230 9.06 0.99 15.01
C ILE A 230 8.88 2.44 14.55
N LYS A 231 9.30 3.42 15.35
CA LYS A 231 9.28 4.84 14.98
C LYS A 231 10.04 5.09 13.69
N ALA A 232 11.22 4.48 13.53
CA ALA A 232 11.99 4.59 12.31
C ALA A 232 11.25 4.00 11.10
N VAL A 233 10.64 2.81 11.23
CA VAL A 233 9.83 2.21 10.15
C VAL A 233 8.63 3.09 9.81
N VAL A 234 7.88 3.60 10.79
CA VAL A 234 6.74 4.51 10.56
C VAL A 234 7.19 5.77 9.82
N THR A 235 8.31 6.36 10.23
CA THR A 235 8.92 7.52 9.57
C THR A 235 9.26 7.22 8.10
N TYR A 236 9.83 6.05 7.82
CA TYR A 236 10.08 5.61 6.45
C TYR A 236 8.79 5.46 5.65
N LEU A 237 7.73 4.89 6.24
CA LEU A 237 6.43 4.75 5.58
C LEU A 237 5.76 6.10 5.32
N GLN A 238 5.83 7.06 6.26
CA GLN A 238 5.39 8.44 6.06
C GLN A 238 6.11 9.08 4.87
N SER A 239 7.41 8.85 4.71
CA SER A 239 8.20 9.42 3.59
C SER A 239 7.75 8.92 2.20
N GLN A 240 6.96 7.85 2.14
CA GLN A 240 6.35 7.34 0.91
C GLN A 240 5.14 8.17 0.51
N SER A 241 5.42 9.38 0.00
CA SER A 241 4.45 10.36 -0.48
C SER A 241 3.64 11.09 0.62
N GLY A 242 4.03 11.01 1.88
CA GLY A 242 3.52 11.83 2.99
C GLY A 242 4.54 12.86 3.53
N GLN A 243 4.14 13.63 4.54
CA GLN A 243 5.05 14.42 5.37
C GLN A 243 5.64 13.52 6.45
N VAL A 244 6.96 13.59 6.63
CA VAL A 244 7.59 13.00 7.81
C VAL A 244 7.34 13.92 8.99
N ASP A 245 6.74 13.37 10.03
CA ASP A 245 6.54 14.03 11.32
C ASP A 245 6.80 12.98 12.40
N GLU A 246 8.05 12.95 12.87
CA GLU A 246 8.52 12.01 13.89
C GLU A 246 7.90 12.29 15.26
N TRP A 247 7.57 13.55 15.54
CA TRP A 247 7.02 14.00 16.82
C TRP A 247 5.56 13.58 16.98
N ALA A 248 4.84 13.37 15.88
CA ALA A 248 3.50 12.82 15.87
C ALA A 248 3.45 11.29 16.02
N ILE A 249 4.59 10.59 16.05
CA ILE A 249 4.65 9.13 16.21
C ILE A 249 4.61 8.81 17.70
N ASP A 250 3.40 8.60 18.20
CA ASP A 250 3.14 8.12 19.55
C ASP A 250 3.03 6.59 19.55
N ILE A 251 3.90 5.92 20.31
CA ILE A 251 3.90 4.46 20.48
C ILE A 251 3.44 4.17 21.89
N ASP A 252 2.31 3.50 22.00
CA ASP A 252 1.82 2.97 23.26
C ASP A 252 2.70 1.80 23.70
N GLU A 253 3.64 2.05 24.62
CA GLU A 253 4.60 1.06 25.13
C GLU A 253 3.88 -0.14 25.77
N ASP A 254 2.70 0.05 26.36
CA ASP A 254 1.91 -1.04 26.97
C ASP A 254 1.50 -2.08 25.90
N LYS A 255 1.40 -1.69 24.63
CA LYS A 255 1.12 -2.61 23.52
C LYS A 255 2.33 -3.43 23.10
N LEU A 256 3.54 -2.99 23.42
CA LEU A 256 4.77 -3.72 23.12
C LEU A 256 4.97 -4.90 24.08
N ASP A 257 4.42 -4.82 25.29
CA ASP A 257 4.48 -5.87 26.32
C ASP A 257 3.39 -6.95 26.18
N THR A 258 2.70 -7.03 25.04
CA THR A 258 1.56 -7.95 24.81
C THR A 258 1.95 -9.42 24.55
N LEU A 259 3.21 -9.80 24.77
CA LEU A 259 3.57 -11.22 24.76
C LEU A 259 2.81 -11.95 25.87
N PRO A 260 2.23 -13.14 25.61
CA PRO A 260 1.75 -13.97 26.71
C PRO A 260 2.92 -14.21 27.66
N ALA A 261 2.77 -13.81 28.93
CA ALA A 261 3.81 -13.92 29.96
C ALA A 261 4.33 -15.36 30.14
N TRP A 262 3.60 -16.34 29.64
CA TRP A 262 3.96 -17.75 29.64
C TRP A 262 3.80 -18.36 28.24
N ASN A 263 4.87 -18.99 27.76
CA ASN A 263 4.85 -19.81 26.55
C ASN A 263 4.85 -21.31 26.95
N PRO A 264 3.76 -22.07 26.70
CA PRO A 264 3.69 -23.48 27.06
C PRO A 264 4.58 -24.39 26.18
N PHE A 265 5.13 -23.85 25.09
CA PHE A 265 5.86 -24.62 24.08
C PHE A 265 7.39 -24.46 24.17
N ILE A 266 7.92 -23.86 25.25
CA ILE A 266 9.36 -23.58 25.43
C ILE A 266 10.27 -24.82 25.53
N HIS A 267 9.70 -25.99 25.77
CA HIS A 267 10.43 -27.25 25.96
C HIS A 267 10.39 -28.18 24.73
N GLY A 268 10.22 -27.61 23.54
CA GLY A 268 10.26 -28.37 22.29
C GLY A 268 11.66 -28.76 21.84
N ASP A 269 11.79 -29.94 21.23
CA ASP A 269 13.00 -30.43 20.56
C ASP A 269 12.84 -30.36 19.04
N ALA A 270 13.65 -29.53 18.39
CA ALA A 270 13.59 -29.32 16.94
C ALA A 270 13.93 -30.58 16.12
N THR A 271 14.74 -31.51 16.66
CA THR A 271 15.07 -32.77 15.98
C THR A 271 13.86 -33.69 15.97
N ARG A 272 13.19 -33.86 17.13
CA ARG A 272 11.93 -34.61 17.20
C ARG A 272 10.83 -33.94 16.37
N GLY A 273 10.77 -32.61 16.40
CA GLY A 273 9.83 -31.82 15.60
C GLY A 273 10.00 -32.02 14.10
N LYS A 274 11.24 -32.12 13.61
CA LYS A 274 11.52 -32.41 12.19
C LYS A 274 11.04 -33.80 11.78
N THR A 275 11.25 -34.80 12.62
CA THR A 275 10.71 -36.16 12.39
C THR A 275 9.19 -36.11 12.35
N LEU A 276 8.58 -35.50 13.37
CA LEU A 276 7.13 -35.37 13.47
C LEU A 276 6.51 -34.60 12.29
N PHE A 277 7.16 -33.54 11.79
CA PHE A 277 6.70 -32.81 10.61
C PHE A 277 6.49 -33.75 9.42
N THR A 278 7.42 -34.71 9.23
CA THR A 278 7.32 -35.70 8.16
C THR A 278 6.21 -36.73 8.46
N ASP A 279 6.20 -37.27 9.68
CA ASP A 279 5.27 -38.34 10.07
C ASP A 279 3.80 -37.87 10.13
N ALA A 280 3.58 -36.60 10.51
CA ALA A 280 2.28 -35.94 10.53
C ALA A 280 1.78 -35.52 9.13
N GLY A 281 2.56 -35.81 8.07
CA GLY A 281 2.18 -35.58 6.69
C GLY A 281 2.30 -34.12 6.22
N CYS A 282 2.93 -33.23 6.97
CA CYS A 282 3.07 -31.82 6.59
C CYS A 282 3.74 -31.60 5.21
N PRO A 283 4.75 -32.39 4.79
CA PRO A 283 5.33 -32.29 3.44
C PRO A 283 4.37 -32.54 2.28
N SER A 284 3.18 -33.12 2.54
CA SER A 284 2.16 -33.29 1.50
C SER A 284 1.73 -31.95 0.93
N CYS A 285 1.71 -30.88 1.74
CA CYS A 285 1.28 -29.54 1.33
C CYS A 285 2.36 -28.47 1.50
N HIS A 286 3.28 -28.62 2.46
CA HIS A 286 4.27 -27.59 2.80
C HIS A 286 5.66 -27.91 2.25
N THR A 287 6.23 -26.93 1.55
CA THR A 287 7.63 -26.97 1.08
C THR A 287 8.56 -26.48 2.19
N VAL A 288 9.69 -27.17 2.38
CA VAL A 288 10.79 -26.75 3.26
C VAL A 288 12.12 -27.03 2.57
N GLY A 289 12.90 -25.98 2.33
CA GLY A 289 14.15 -26.04 1.57
C GLY A 289 13.88 -26.45 0.12
N GLU A 290 14.73 -27.31 -0.42
CA GLU A 290 14.63 -27.75 -1.82
C GLU A 290 13.51 -28.79 -2.06
N LYS A 291 12.98 -29.40 -0.99
CA LYS A 291 11.97 -30.44 -1.11
C LYS A 291 10.58 -29.83 -1.29
N LYS A 292 10.18 -29.69 -2.55
CA LYS A 292 8.82 -29.27 -2.93
C LYS A 292 7.75 -30.20 -2.34
N SER A 293 6.63 -29.61 -1.93
CA SER A 293 5.43 -30.35 -1.52
C SER A 293 4.76 -31.05 -2.69
N VAL A 294 3.85 -31.99 -2.39
CA VAL A 294 3.05 -32.69 -3.41
C VAL A 294 1.86 -31.85 -3.88
N SER A 295 1.20 -31.19 -2.93
CA SER A 295 0.04 -30.32 -3.13
C SER A 295 0.39 -28.88 -2.75
N PRO A 296 -0.32 -27.88 -3.30
CA PRO A 296 -0.09 -26.49 -2.91
C PRO A 296 -0.35 -26.22 -1.43
N GLY A 297 0.60 -25.53 -0.82
CA GLY A 297 0.52 -24.97 0.52
C GLY A 297 1.63 -23.94 0.74
N PRO A 298 1.56 -23.15 1.81
CA PRO A 298 2.60 -22.17 2.13
C PRO A 298 3.99 -22.80 2.22
N ASP A 299 4.97 -22.15 1.60
CA ASP A 299 6.38 -22.45 1.82
C ASP A 299 6.78 -22.05 3.26
N LEU A 300 7.34 -23.01 4.00
CA LEU A 300 7.74 -22.87 5.40
C LEU A 300 9.24 -22.72 5.60
N THR A 301 10.05 -22.70 4.53
CA THR A 301 11.53 -22.66 4.58
C THR A 301 12.08 -21.54 5.46
N GLY A 302 11.41 -20.39 5.48
CA GLY A 302 11.80 -19.23 6.28
C GLY A 302 10.80 -18.83 7.36
N ILE A 303 9.85 -19.69 7.72
CA ILE A 303 8.72 -19.31 8.60
C ILE A 303 9.19 -18.81 9.98
N GLY A 304 10.23 -19.43 10.54
CA GLY A 304 10.83 -19.07 11.82
C GLY A 304 11.62 -17.76 11.82
N ALA A 305 11.78 -17.11 10.66
CA ALA A 305 12.37 -15.77 10.58
C ALA A 305 11.38 -14.63 10.85
N TYR A 306 10.06 -14.90 10.77
CA TYR A 306 9.04 -13.84 10.88
C TYR A 306 7.75 -14.23 11.60
N ARG A 307 7.52 -15.51 11.94
CA ARG A 307 6.37 -15.94 12.76
C ARG A 307 6.79 -16.33 14.17
N ASN A 308 6.03 -15.83 15.14
CA ASN A 308 6.18 -16.16 16.55
C ASN A 308 5.49 -17.50 16.89
N TRP A 309 5.72 -18.00 18.11
CA TRP A 309 5.15 -19.28 18.54
C TRP A 309 3.63 -19.27 18.64
N THR A 310 3.02 -18.13 18.99
CA THR A 310 1.55 -18.02 19.14
C THR A 310 0.86 -18.23 17.80
N TRP A 311 1.38 -17.60 16.74
CA TRP A 311 0.87 -17.79 15.38
C TRP A 311 1.11 -19.22 14.88
N LEU A 312 2.30 -19.80 15.13
CA LEU A 312 2.60 -21.18 14.75
C LEU A 312 1.67 -22.17 15.46
N ALA A 313 1.46 -22.00 16.77
CA ALA A 313 0.57 -22.84 17.55
C ALA A 313 -0.88 -22.74 17.06
N GLN A 314 -1.39 -21.52 16.85
CA GLN A 314 -2.74 -21.32 16.32
C GLN A 314 -2.89 -21.95 14.94
N SER A 315 -1.93 -21.74 14.03
CA SER A 315 -1.98 -22.33 12.69
C SER A 315 -2.03 -23.86 12.70
N ILE A 316 -1.41 -24.51 13.69
CA ILE A 316 -1.41 -25.98 13.83
C ILE A 316 -2.70 -26.47 14.49
N ILE A 317 -3.13 -25.81 15.58
CA ILE A 317 -4.21 -26.26 16.46
C ILE A 317 -5.59 -25.86 15.90
N ASP A 318 -5.67 -24.67 15.31
CA ASP A 318 -6.88 -24.10 14.69
C ASP A 318 -6.53 -23.42 13.35
N PRO A 319 -6.31 -24.21 12.28
CA PRO A 319 -5.98 -23.68 10.97
C PRO A 319 -7.13 -22.89 10.30
N ASN A 320 -8.31 -22.83 10.91
CA ASN A 320 -9.44 -22.02 10.42
C ASN A 320 -9.50 -20.64 11.09
N ALA A 321 -8.80 -20.43 12.22
CA ALA A 321 -8.72 -19.12 12.88
C ALA A 321 -8.22 -18.03 11.93
N GLU A 322 -7.28 -18.39 11.04
CA GLU A 322 -6.76 -17.50 10.01
C GLU A 322 -6.48 -18.28 8.72
N ILE A 323 -7.17 -17.93 7.63
CA ILE A 323 -6.92 -18.47 6.29
C ILE A 323 -6.38 -17.34 5.42
N GLY A 324 -5.08 -17.38 5.11
CA GLY A 324 -4.41 -16.39 4.27
C GLY A 324 -5.11 -16.18 2.92
N SER A 325 -5.12 -14.94 2.41
CA SER A 325 -5.83 -14.56 1.18
C SER A 325 -5.51 -15.45 -0.03
N ASN A 326 -4.24 -15.81 -0.19
CA ASN A 326 -3.73 -16.70 -1.24
C ASN A 326 -3.93 -18.20 -0.94
N TRP A 327 -4.54 -18.56 0.18
CA TRP A 327 -4.73 -19.96 0.60
C TRP A 327 -6.21 -20.31 0.80
N LYS A 328 -7.11 -19.40 0.42
CA LYS A 328 -8.54 -19.67 0.31
C LYS A 328 -8.80 -20.65 -0.83
N TYR A 329 -9.26 -21.84 -0.49
CA TYR A 329 -9.67 -22.84 -1.48
C TYR A 329 -11.03 -22.45 -2.08
N ALA A 330 -11.22 -22.67 -3.38
CA ALA A 330 -12.46 -22.31 -4.05
C ALA A 330 -12.84 -23.31 -5.14
N SER A 331 -14.15 -23.38 -5.39
CA SER A 331 -14.76 -24.06 -6.54
C SER A 331 -15.22 -23.01 -7.55
N VAL A 332 -14.68 -23.04 -8.76
CA VAL A 332 -15.03 -22.15 -9.87
C VAL A 332 -15.94 -22.89 -10.83
N TYR A 333 -17.16 -22.38 -10.99
CA TYR A 333 -18.16 -22.97 -11.87
C TYR A 333 -18.14 -22.24 -13.21
N LEU A 334 -17.91 -22.98 -14.29
CA LEU A 334 -17.71 -22.45 -15.62
C LEU A 334 -18.88 -22.82 -16.53
N LYS A 335 -19.22 -21.89 -17.42
CA LYS A 335 -20.16 -22.13 -18.52
C LYS A 335 -19.63 -23.29 -19.38
N PRO A 336 -20.50 -24.24 -19.77
CA PRO A 336 -20.10 -25.35 -20.60
C PRO A 336 -19.57 -24.83 -21.95
N PRO A 337 -18.65 -25.57 -22.60
CA PRO A 337 -18.19 -25.23 -23.94
C PRO A 337 -19.38 -25.13 -24.91
N LYS A 338 -19.37 -24.15 -25.83
CA LYS A 338 -20.37 -24.07 -26.89
C LYS A 338 -20.39 -25.41 -27.65
N LYS A 339 -21.57 -26.02 -27.78
CA LYS A 339 -21.85 -27.36 -28.35
C LYS A 339 -21.72 -28.56 -27.39
N SER A 340 -21.60 -28.34 -26.08
CA SER A 340 -21.65 -29.41 -25.08
C SER A 340 -23.06 -29.57 -24.48
N PHE A 341 -23.56 -30.81 -24.40
CA PHE A 341 -24.76 -31.19 -23.62
C PHE A 341 -24.45 -31.46 -22.14
N LYS A 342 -23.20 -31.23 -21.68
CA LYS A 342 -22.77 -31.51 -20.31
C LYS A 342 -23.19 -30.41 -19.33
N LYS A 343 -23.33 -30.80 -18.04
CA LYS A 343 -23.44 -29.90 -16.88
C LYS A 343 -22.22 -28.96 -16.78
N GLU A 344 -22.37 -27.92 -15.95
CA GLU A 344 -21.32 -26.96 -15.56
C GLU A 344 -19.97 -27.65 -15.34
N GLU A 345 -18.90 -27.03 -15.84
CA GLU A 345 -17.52 -27.47 -15.56
C GLU A 345 -17.10 -26.86 -14.21
N ILE A 346 -16.52 -27.67 -13.32
CA ILE A 346 -16.08 -27.24 -11.99
C ILE A 346 -14.57 -27.40 -11.91
N VAL A 347 -13.87 -26.32 -11.58
CA VAL A 347 -12.43 -26.32 -11.31
C VAL A 347 -12.21 -25.97 -9.85
N ASN A 348 -11.43 -26.80 -9.15
CA ASN A 348 -11.12 -26.60 -7.74
C ASN A 348 -9.64 -26.26 -7.55
N GLY A 349 -9.36 -25.32 -6.65
CA GLY A 349 -7.99 -24.97 -6.29
C GLY A 349 -7.93 -23.74 -5.40
N PHE A 350 -6.73 -23.18 -5.20
CA PHE A 350 -6.53 -22.01 -4.36
C PHE A 350 -6.71 -20.72 -5.16
N LEU A 351 -7.57 -19.83 -4.67
CA LEU A 351 -7.86 -18.58 -5.34
C LEU A 351 -6.61 -17.69 -5.37
N ARG A 352 -6.30 -17.12 -6.53
CA ARG A 352 -5.22 -16.13 -6.71
C ARG A 352 -5.76 -14.77 -7.12
N GLU A 353 -6.88 -14.76 -7.84
CA GLU A 353 -7.57 -13.54 -8.26
C GLU A 353 -9.05 -13.84 -8.47
N ASN A 354 -9.90 -12.89 -8.08
CA ASN A 354 -11.34 -12.93 -8.32
C ASN A 354 -11.81 -11.53 -8.73
N SER A 355 -11.71 -11.22 -10.02
CA SER A 355 -12.11 -9.94 -10.61
C SER A 355 -13.23 -10.15 -11.64
N ALA A 356 -13.84 -9.05 -12.08
CA ALA A 356 -14.86 -9.11 -13.13
C ALA A 356 -14.26 -9.53 -14.48
N GLU A 357 -12.98 -9.24 -14.69
CA GLU A 357 -12.21 -9.52 -15.89
C GLU A 357 -11.79 -10.99 -15.95
N GLN A 358 -11.33 -11.55 -14.83
CA GLN A 358 -10.83 -12.91 -14.75
C GLN A 358 -10.83 -13.51 -13.34
N VAL A 359 -10.83 -14.84 -13.29
CA VAL A 359 -10.59 -15.62 -12.08
C VAL A 359 -9.33 -16.45 -12.30
N LYS A 360 -8.40 -16.40 -11.34
CA LYS A 360 -7.17 -17.20 -11.35
C LYS A 360 -7.18 -18.19 -10.20
N VAL A 361 -6.87 -19.45 -10.50
CA VAL A 361 -6.85 -20.54 -9.52
C VAL A 361 -5.55 -21.32 -9.63
N LEU A 362 -4.84 -21.48 -8.53
CA LEU A 362 -3.73 -22.43 -8.41
C LEU A 362 -4.30 -23.83 -8.19
N VAL A 363 -4.24 -24.67 -9.21
CA VAL A 363 -4.81 -26.03 -9.20
C VAL A 363 -3.77 -27.10 -8.87
N ASP A 364 -2.49 -26.76 -9.03
CA ASP A 364 -1.32 -27.56 -8.66
C ASP A 364 -0.13 -26.62 -8.39
N ASN A 365 0.96 -27.10 -7.78
CA ASN A 365 2.07 -26.27 -7.29
C ASN A 365 2.61 -25.27 -8.30
N ASP A 366 2.71 -25.69 -9.57
CA ASP A 366 3.26 -24.87 -10.66
C ASP A 366 2.22 -24.53 -11.74
N ARG A 367 0.92 -24.79 -11.49
CA ARG A 367 -0.16 -24.59 -12.48
C ARG A 367 -1.23 -23.63 -11.99
N VAL A 368 -1.24 -22.43 -12.56
CA VAL A 368 -2.34 -21.46 -12.42
C VAL A 368 -3.22 -21.51 -13.67
N GLU A 369 -4.51 -21.80 -13.47
CA GLU A 369 -5.51 -21.68 -14.51
C GLU A 369 -6.18 -20.31 -14.46
N VAL A 370 -6.42 -19.72 -15.64
CA VAL A 370 -6.99 -18.38 -15.80
C VAL A 370 -8.29 -18.47 -16.59
N PHE A 371 -9.37 -17.99 -16.00
CA PHE A 371 -10.70 -18.00 -16.60
C PHE A 371 -11.17 -16.58 -16.84
N PRO A 372 -11.52 -16.19 -18.08
CA PRO A 372 -12.19 -14.92 -18.33
C PRO A 372 -13.49 -14.84 -17.53
N GLY A 373 -13.77 -13.71 -16.87
CA GLY A 373 -14.95 -13.56 -15.99
C GLY A 373 -16.26 -13.88 -16.70
N LYS A 374 -16.37 -13.59 -18.00
CA LYS A 374 -17.52 -13.97 -18.85
C LYS A 374 -17.80 -15.49 -18.93
N ARG A 375 -16.80 -16.34 -18.68
CA ARG A 375 -16.92 -17.81 -18.60
C ARG A 375 -17.34 -18.30 -17.23
N VAL A 376 -17.11 -17.51 -16.19
CA VAL A 376 -17.41 -17.88 -14.80
C VAL A 376 -18.89 -17.63 -14.51
N ILE A 377 -19.54 -18.63 -13.93
CA ILE A 377 -20.92 -18.56 -13.45
C ILE A 377 -20.91 -18.02 -12.01
N ARG A 378 -20.10 -18.66 -11.15
CA ARG A 378 -19.90 -18.29 -9.74
C ARG A 378 -18.57 -18.84 -9.23
N VAL A 379 -18.07 -18.23 -8.16
CA VAL A 379 -16.93 -18.70 -7.37
C VAL A 379 -17.42 -18.95 -5.96
N GLU A 380 -17.24 -20.17 -5.46
CA GLU A 380 -17.56 -20.53 -4.08
C GLU A 380 -16.27 -20.70 -3.30
N VAL A 381 -16.02 -19.79 -2.36
CA VAL A 381 -14.84 -19.85 -1.50
C VAL A 381 -15.17 -20.71 -0.27
N SER A 382 -14.32 -21.70 -0.02
CA SER A 382 -14.40 -22.56 1.16
C SER A 382 -14.20 -21.72 2.42
N PRO A 383 -15.09 -21.83 3.43
CA PRO A 383 -14.88 -21.20 4.72
C PRO A 383 -13.84 -21.95 5.58
N VAL A 384 -13.45 -23.16 5.17
CA VAL A 384 -12.48 -24.00 5.90
C VAL A 384 -11.18 -24.15 5.12
N SER A 385 -10.08 -24.25 5.88
CA SER A 385 -8.74 -24.51 5.40
C SER A 385 -8.60 -25.90 4.79
N LYS A 386 -7.61 -26.08 3.93
CA LYS A 386 -7.17 -27.41 3.46
C LYS A 386 -6.20 -28.09 4.42
N MET A 387 -5.70 -27.37 5.41
CA MET A 387 -4.92 -27.97 6.48
C MET A 387 -5.83 -28.82 7.39
N PRO A 388 -5.42 -30.03 7.80
CA PRO A 388 -6.19 -30.86 8.73
C PRO A 388 -6.49 -30.14 10.06
N THR A 389 -7.72 -30.28 10.55
CA THR A 389 -8.19 -29.61 11.78
C THR A 389 -8.07 -30.48 13.04
N ASN A 390 -7.56 -31.71 12.91
CA ASN A 390 -7.52 -32.71 13.98
C ASN A 390 -6.18 -32.77 14.72
N TYR A 391 -5.22 -31.90 14.42
CA TYR A 391 -3.89 -31.94 15.06
C TYR A 391 -3.95 -31.70 16.56
N SER A 392 -4.90 -30.91 17.05
CA SER A 392 -5.16 -30.71 18.47
C SER A 392 -5.67 -31.95 19.21
N GLU A 393 -6.26 -32.90 18.47
CA GLU A 393 -6.80 -34.15 19.01
C GLU A 393 -5.79 -35.30 18.94
N ILE A 394 -4.92 -35.30 17.93
CA ILE A 394 -4.00 -36.42 17.66
C ILE A 394 -2.56 -36.16 18.13
N LEU A 395 -2.17 -34.90 18.37
CA LEU A 395 -0.84 -34.56 18.86
C LEU A 395 -0.89 -34.19 20.34
N THR A 396 0.06 -34.70 21.11
CA THR A 396 0.28 -34.29 22.50
C THR A 396 0.87 -32.88 22.57
N LEU A 397 0.76 -32.23 23.73
CA LEU A 397 1.40 -30.93 23.98
C LEU A 397 2.91 -30.96 23.64
N GLN A 398 3.63 -32.02 24.05
CA GLN A 398 5.05 -32.15 23.76
C GLN A 398 5.34 -32.27 22.25
N GLN A 399 4.52 -33.01 21.52
CA GLN A 399 4.64 -33.12 20.06
C GLN A 399 4.41 -31.79 19.36
N ILE A 400 3.42 -31.00 19.81
CA ILE A 400 3.18 -29.65 19.30
C ILE A 400 4.36 -28.74 19.65
N SER A 401 4.89 -28.80 20.88
CA SER A 401 6.09 -28.06 21.28
C SER A 401 7.30 -28.39 20.40
N ASP A 402 7.55 -29.68 20.15
CA ASP A 402 8.63 -30.16 19.29
C ASP A 402 8.46 -29.62 17.86
N LEU A 403 7.24 -29.69 17.31
CA LEU A 403 6.92 -29.18 15.97
C LEU A 403 7.14 -27.66 15.86
N ILE A 404 6.70 -26.89 16.85
CA ILE A 404 6.93 -25.45 16.92
C ILE A 404 8.42 -25.14 16.98
N ALA A 405 9.19 -25.87 17.81
CA ALA A 405 10.64 -25.69 17.91
C ALA A 405 11.34 -25.95 16.56
N TYR A 406 10.89 -26.97 15.81
CA TYR A 406 11.39 -27.20 14.46
C TYR A 406 11.05 -26.04 13.51
N LEU A 407 9.79 -25.59 13.46
CA LEU A 407 9.38 -24.49 12.57
C LEU A 407 10.09 -23.16 12.91
N GLN A 408 10.32 -22.87 14.19
CA GLN A 408 11.10 -21.70 14.62
C GLN A 408 12.58 -21.78 14.21
N SER A 409 13.13 -22.99 14.02
CA SER A 409 14.48 -23.16 13.50
C SER A 409 14.61 -22.85 12.00
N LEU A 410 13.50 -22.86 11.26
CA LEU A 410 13.45 -22.61 9.81
C LEU A 410 13.56 -21.11 9.50
N LYS A 411 14.78 -20.55 9.55
CA LYS A 411 15.05 -19.12 9.31
C LYS A 411 15.45 -18.79 7.86
N GLY A 412 15.24 -19.74 6.94
CA GLY A 412 15.82 -19.73 5.61
C GLY A 412 17.30 -20.11 5.65
N GLU A 413 17.81 -20.76 4.60
CA GLU A 413 19.25 -20.99 4.51
C GLU A 413 19.98 -19.63 4.50
N LYS A 414 21.03 -19.50 5.33
CA LYS A 414 22.14 -18.63 4.96
C LYS A 414 22.75 -19.26 3.71
N ILE A 415 22.37 -18.80 2.52
CA ILE A 415 23.17 -19.05 1.34
C ILE A 415 24.57 -18.50 1.68
N GLY A 416 25.52 -19.41 1.83
CA GLY A 416 26.88 -19.11 2.23
C GLY A 416 27.49 -18.05 1.32
N ALA A 417 28.42 -17.30 1.89
CA ALA A 417 29.30 -16.40 1.19
C ALA A 417 29.91 -17.08 -0.05
N ASN A 418 29.38 -16.78 -1.24
CA ASN A 418 30.07 -16.72 -2.54
C ASN A 418 29.04 -16.54 -3.66
N GLY A 419 29.11 -15.40 -4.36
CA GLY A 419 28.31 -15.21 -5.57
C GLY A 419 28.10 -13.76 -5.97
N SER A 420 29.18 -13.00 -6.11
CA SER A 420 29.22 -11.72 -6.83
C SER A 420 28.58 -11.82 -8.22
N ARG A 421 27.62 -10.94 -8.54
CA ARG A 421 27.70 -9.89 -9.58
C ARG A 421 26.39 -9.14 -9.71
#